data_AF-A0A7G1IP63-F1
#
_entry.id   AF-A0A7G1IP63-F1
#
_cell.length_a   1.000
_cell.length_b   1.000
_cell.length_c   1.000
_cell.angle_alpha   90.00
_cell.angle_beta   90.00
_cell.angle_gamma   90.00
#
_symmetry.space_group_name_H-M   'P 1'
#
loop_
_entity.id
_entity.type
_entity.pdbx_description
1 polymer ?
#
loop_
_entity_poly.entity_id
_entity_poly.type
_entity_poly.pdbx_seq_one_letter_code
_entity_poly.pdbx_strand_id
1 'polypeptide(L)'
;MRFSGEGFRDWADIDVDEAQSRASDLEAERVRLQAGSSRLEEIARALEDNAKQAEAVANSIEQLTGRLATTAARAKQAELDKNRDDELVANQPHGALAAARESYPALDERLGKNRPKRAAECAETENALAADLHQRIDRLNKELGGYAQSLIQSMLKVLTRWPELRGDMDANVDARQEFLAYRDRIATDDLPRFESEFKEQLNKNAIQELAGFNNWLHRQASVIDERVERINEALGAVPYNPGRFIRLEKEPTNNQDVAQFRSDLRNLTNDSLALDGDQYSEQRFLDVKRIIERFRGRDGYAESDKNWTRRVTDVRNWFVFSASERDVETGAEWEHYSDSDGKSGGQKEKLAYTILAASLAYQFGLEWGAQRSRDFRFAVIDEAFGRGSDVSTRYALDLLRRLGCNFSSSRRCRRFTSSSRT
;
A
#
# COMPACT_ATOMS: atom_id res chain seq x y z
N MET A 1 37.59 108.87 30.88
CA MET A 1 37.46 109.78 29.71
C MET A 1 36.10 109.48 29.09
N ARG A 2 35.11 110.39 29.02
CA ARG A 2 35.04 111.64 28.21
C ARG A 2 35.41 111.36 26.74
N PHE A 3 34.63 111.56 25.68
CA PHE A 3 33.24 111.99 25.41
C PHE A 3 32.74 111.17 24.18
N SER A 4 31.51 111.16 23.64
CA SER A 4 30.22 111.84 23.90
C SER A 4 29.07 110.84 23.52
N GLY A 5 27.76 111.15 23.42
CA GLY A 5 27.03 112.42 23.58
C GLY A 5 26.68 113.17 22.28
N GLU A 6 26.37 112.49 21.18
CA GLU A 6 25.71 113.10 20.01
C GLU A 6 24.22 112.72 19.99
N GLY A 7 23.40 113.59 20.57
CA GLY A 7 21.98 113.64 20.23
C GLY A 7 21.80 114.30 18.87
N PHE A 8 20.69 113.95 18.21
CA PHE A 8 20.17 114.61 17.00
C PHE A 8 20.25 116.13 17.14
N ARG A 9 20.71 116.83 16.09
CA ARG A 9 21.12 118.24 16.18
C ARG A 9 20.05 119.20 15.64
N ASP A 10 19.09 118.69 14.87
CA ASP A 10 17.93 119.44 14.38
C ASP A 10 16.65 118.61 14.57
N TRP A 11 15.48 119.27 14.64
CA TRP A 11 14.19 118.57 14.68
C TRP A 11 13.94 117.78 13.40
N ALA A 12 14.42 118.30 12.27
CA ALA A 12 14.39 117.63 10.96
C ALA A 12 15.15 116.30 10.90
N ASP A 13 16.01 115.98 11.89
CA ASP A 13 16.69 114.68 12.00
C ASP A 13 15.80 113.59 12.66
N ILE A 14 14.71 113.98 13.33
CA ILE A 14 13.76 113.07 14.02
C ILE A 14 12.35 113.16 13.39
N ASP A 15 12.00 114.23 12.69
CA ASP A 15 10.68 114.43 12.08
C ASP A 15 10.45 113.46 10.89
N VAL A 16 9.95 112.27 11.24
CA VAL A 16 9.57 111.22 10.30
C VAL A 16 8.45 111.70 9.39
N ASP A 17 7.51 112.53 9.86
CA ASP A 17 6.36 112.97 9.06
C ASP A 17 6.80 114.00 7.99
N GLU A 18 7.66 114.96 8.34
CA GLU A 18 8.25 115.90 7.37
C GLU A 18 9.21 115.21 6.40
N ALA A 19 9.99 114.23 6.86
CA ALA A 19 10.85 113.42 6.00
C ALA A 19 10.02 112.56 5.03
N GLN A 20 8.94 111.94 5.49
CA GLN A 20 8.02 111.13 4.69
C GLN A 20 7.26 111.99 3.67
N SER A 21 6.80 113.20 4.06
CA SER A 21 6.17 114.15 3.14
C SER A 21 7.15 114.59 2.06
N ARG A 22 8.36 115.05 2.43
CA ARG A 22 9.39 115.47 1.45
C ARG A 22 9.78 114.32 0.50
N ALA A 23 9.87 113.09 1.00
CA ALA A 23 10.09 111.91 0.15
C ALA A 23 8.91 111.68 -0.82
N SER A 24 7.67 111.82 -0.35
CA SER A 24 6.46 111.69 -1.17
C SER A 24 6.35 112.80 -2.22
N ASP A 25 6.68 114.04 -1.88
CA ASP A 25 6.64 115.19 -2.78
C ASP A 25 7.73 115.10 -3.85
N LEU A 26 8.95 114.68 -3.48
CA LEU A 26 10.03 114.40 -4.43
C LEU A 26 9.71 113.21 -5.34
N GLU A 27 9.04 112.17 -4.82
CA GLU A 27 8.59 111.05 -5.64
C GLU A 27 7.47 111.47 -6.60
N ALA A 28 6.52 112.30 -6.17
CA ALA A 28 5.49 112.86 -7.03
C ALA A 28 6.08 113.76 -8.15
N GLU A 29 7.07 114.58 -7.83
CA GLU A 29 7.77 115.41 -8.82
C GLU A 29 8.61 114.53 -9.78
N ARG A 30 9.24 113.45 -9.29
CA ARG A 30 9.94 112.45 -10.12
C ARG A 30 8.99 111.81 -11.12
N VAL A 31 7.83 111.35 -10.67
CA VAL A 31 6.77 110.76 -11.52
C VAL A 31 6.27 111.79 -12.54
N ARG A 32 6.07 113.05 -12.15
CA ARG A 32 5.65 114.14 -13.05
C ARG A 32 6.67 114.41 -14.16
N LEU A 33 7.96 114.45 -13.82
CA LEU A 33 9.05 114.68 -14.78
C LEU A 33 9.26 113.48 -15.72
N GLN A 34 9.04 112.26 -15.24
CA GLN A 34 9.06 111.04 -16.08
C GLN A 34 7.86 111.02 -17.04
N ALA A 35 6.65 111.30 -16.56
CA ALA A 35 5.44 111.35 -17.40
C ALA A 35 5.47 112.48 -18.44
N GLY A 36 6.19 113.58 -18.17
CA GLY A 36 6.38 114.70 -19.09
C GLY A 36 7.39 114.46 -20.23
N SER A 37 8.15 113.37 -20.20
CA SER A 37 9.19 113.08 -21.19
C SER A 37 9.22 111.61 -21.58
N SER A 38 8.60 111.29 -22.73
CA SER A 38 8.57 109.93 -23.30
C SER A 38 9.96 109.29 -23.40
N ARG A 39 11.00 110.10 -23.65
CA ARG A 39 12.38 109.62 -23.74
C ARG A 39 12.97 109.15 -22.40
N LEU A 40 12.55 109.73 -21.28
CA LEU A 40 12.98 109.26 -19.96
C LEU A 40 12.26 107.96 -19.57
N GLU A 41 10.98 107.82 -19.95
CA GLU A 41 10.23 106.58 -19.75
C GLU A 41 10.81 105.43 -20.59
N GLU A 42 11.16 105.67 -21.86
CA GLU A 42 11.88 104.71 -22.71
C GLU A 42 13.20 104.23 -22.07
N ILE A 43 14.00 105.16 -21.51
CA ILE A 43 15.28 104.84 -20.88
C ILE A 43 15.06 104.06 -19.57
N ALA A 44 14.05 104.41 -18.77
CA ALA A 44 13.71 103.69 -17.54
C ALA A 44 13.32 102.23 -17.83
N ARG A 45 12.44 102.01 -18.82
CA ARG A 45 12.06 100.66 -19.27
C ARG A 45 13.26 99.89 -19.82
N ALA A 46 14.10 100.52 -20.63
CA ALA A 46 15.32 99.89 -21.17
C ALA A 46 16.32 99.51 -20.06
N LEU A 47 16.43 100.29 -18.99
CA LEU A 47 17.25 99.94 -17.82
C LEU A 47 16.67 98.74 -17.05
N GLU A 48 15.35 98.71 -16.85
CA GLU A 48 14.67 97.59 -16.17
C GLU A 48 14.79 96.28 -16.98
N ASP A 49 14.59 96.35 -18.30
CA ASP A 49 14.75 95.21 -19.20
C ASP A 49 16.21 94.74 -19.28
N ASN A 50 17.18 95.65 -19.33
CA ASN A 50 18.60 95.30 -19.26
C ASN A 50 18.98 94.67 -17.92
N ALA A 51 18.41 95.13 -16.81
CA ALA A 51 18.64 94.53 -15.49
C ALA A 51 18.10 93.09 -15.42
N LYS A 52 16.86 92.87 -15.89
CA LYS A 52 16.26 91.52 -16.00
C LYS A 52 17.07 90.61 -16.92
N GLN A 53 17.56 91.12 -18.05
CA GLN A 53 18.43 90.36 -18.96
C GLN A 53 19.77 90.01 -18.31
N ALA A 54 20.40 90.96 -17.59
CA ALA A 54 21.65 90.72 -16.89
C ALA A 54 21.50 89.65 -15.78
N GLU A 55 20.41 89.69 -15.01
CA GLU A 55 20.08 88.67 -14.01
C GLU A 55 19.84 87.28 -14.66
N ALA A 56 19.05 87.22 -15.74
CA ALA A 56 18.80 85.98 -16.47
C ALA A 56 20.09 85.37 -17.07
N VAL A 57 21.01 86.21 -17.58
CA VAL A 57 22.33 85.78 -18.06
C VAL A 57 23.21 85.32 -16.90
N ALA A 58 23.24 86.03 -15.76
CA ALA A 58 24.01 85.61 -14.58
C ALA A 58 23.56 84.24 -14.07
N ASN A 59 22.24 84.04 -13.90
CA ASN A 59 21.65 82.76 -13.51
C ASN A 59 21.99 81.64 -14.51
N SER A 60 22.00 81.95 -15.82
CA SER A 60 22.38 80.99 -16.87
C SER A 60 23.87 80.62 -16.80
N ILE A 61 24.75 81.59 -16.53
CA ILE A 61 26.20 81.37 -16.35
C ILE A 61 26.45 80.48 -15.13
N GLU A 62 25.78 80.73 -14.00
CA GLU A 62 25.92 79.92 -12.79
C GLU A 62 25.48 78.45 -13.06
N GLN A 63 24.31 78.25 -13.66
CA GLN A 63 23.81 76.91 -14.01
C GLN A 63 24.74 76.18 -14.99
N LEU A 64 25.24 76.86 -16.02
CA LEU A 64 26.16 76.27 -16.99
C LEU A 64 27.51 75.94 -16.34
N THR A 65 28.03 76.79 -15.45
CA THR A 65 29.28 76.56 -14.71
C THR A 65 29.15 75.37 -13.76
N GLY A 66 28.05 75.27 -13.01
CA GLY A 66 27.79 74.11 -12.13
C GLY A 66 27.64 72.80 -12.91
N ARG A 67 26.98 72.84 -14.08
CA ARG A 67 26.90 71.68 -14.99
C ARG A 67 28.26 71.30 -15.55
N LEU A 68 29.07 72.27 -15.98
CA LEU A 68 30.41 72.04 -16.53
C LEU A 68 31.36 71.47 -15.48
N ALA A 69 31.35 71.99 -14.24
CA ALA A 69 32.11 71.42 -13.13
C ALA A 69 31.70 69.97 -12.84
N THR A 70 30.39 69.68 -12.83
CA THR A 70 29.87 68.32 -12.59
C THR A 70 30.26 67.35 -13.71
N THR A 71 30.19 67.77 -14.98
CA THR A 71 30.57 66.90 -16.11
C THR A 71 32.09 66.72 -16.21
N ALA A 72 32.89 67.76 -15.94
CA ALA A 72 34.34 67.67 -15.88
C ALA A 72 34.82 66.72 -14.77
N ALA A 73 34.22 66.79 -13.56
CA ALA A 73 34.52 65.87 -12.48
C ALA A 73 34.19 64.41 -12.83
N ARG A 74 33.04 64.16 -13.48
CA ARG A 74 32.67 62.82 -13.96
C ARG A 74 33.60 62.30 -15.05
N ALA A 75 34.02 63.16 -15.99
CA ALA A 75 34.97 62.79 -17.04
C ALA A 75 36.33 62.41 -16.45
N LYS A 76 36.85 63.22 -15.52
CA LYS A 76 38.12 62.93 -14.82
C LYS A 76 38.07 61.63 -14.03
N GLN A 77 36.96 61.35 -13.34
CA GLN A 77 36.79 60.07 -12.62
C GLN A 77 36.78 58.88 -13.59
N ALA A 78 36.04 58.97 -14.70
CA ALA A 78 36.00 57.91 -15.70
C ALA A 78 37.36 57.66 -16.38
N GLU A 79 38.18 58.70 -16.56
CA GLU A 79 39.55 58.58 -17.05
C GLU A 79 40.48 57.87 -16.05
N LEU A 80 40.38 58.19 -14.75
CA LEU A 80 41.11 57.50 -13.70
C LEU A 80 40.71 56.02 -13.58
N ASP A 81 39.41 55.72 -13.61
CA ASP A 81 38.91 54.35 -13.56
C ASP A 81 39.39 53.55 -14.79
N LYS A 82 39.30 54.12 -16.00
CA LYS A 82 39.81 53.49 -17.23
C LYS A 82 41.31 53.19 -17.13
N ASN A 83 42.12 54.15 -16.68
CA ASN A 83 43.57 53.97 -16.60
C ASN A 83 43.95 52.84 -15.62
N ARG A 84 43.27 52.77 -14.46
CA ARG A 84 43.44 51.66 -13.49
C ARG A 84 43.09 50.30 -14.12
N ASP A 85 42.00 50.23 -14.87
CA ASP A 85 41.53 48.98 -15.47
C ASP A 85 42.43 48.55 -16.65
N ASP A 86 42.90 49.50 -17.47
CA ASP A 86 43.90 49.28 -18.52
C ASP A 86 45.23 48.79 -17.92
N GLU A 87 45.72 49.38 -16.83
CA GLU A 87 46.90 48.93 -16.09
C GLU A 87 46.71 47.51 -15.52
N LEU A 88 45.54 47.21 -14.93
CA LEU A 88 45.24 45.88 -14.40
C LEU A 88 45.30 44.81 -15.50
N VAL A 89 44.75 45.09 -16.68
CA VAL A 89 44.79 44.17 -17.83
C VAL A 89 46.20 44.06 -18.42
N ALA A 90 46.93 45.17 -18.55
CA ALA A 90 48.28 45.19 -19.09
C ALA A 90 49.29 44.42 -18.22
N ASN A 91 49.08 44.39 -16.90
CA ASN A 91 49.89 43.62 -15.96
C ASN A 91 49.63 42.10 -15.98
N GLN A 92 48.62 41.61 -16.71
CA GLN A 92 48.35 40.17 -16.81
C GLN A 92 49.20 39.49 -17.90
N PRO A 93 49.71 38.26 -17.66
CA PRO A 93 50.37 37.47 -18.68
C PRO A 93 49.45 37.20 -19.88
N HIS A 94 49.97 37.31 -21.11
CA HIS A 94 49.18 37.07 -22.33
C HIS A 94 48.48 35.71 -22.36
N GLY A 95 49.09 34.66 -21.80
CA GLY A 95 48.46 33.33 -21.69
C GLY A 95 47.25 33.30 -20.76
N ALA A 96 47.27 34.04 -19.65
CA ALA A 96 46.14 34.16 -18.74
C ALA A 96 44.98 34.94 -19.38
N LEU A 97 45.30 36.02 -20.11
CA LEU A 97 44.31 36.79 -20.89
C LEU A 97 43.68 35.96 -22.02
N ALA A 98 44.45 35.08 -22.67
CA ALA A 98 43.92 34.17 -23.69
C ALA A 98 42.92 33.17 -23.09
N ALA A 99 43.31 32.46 -22.01
CA ALA A 99 42.43 31.51 -21.32
C ALA A 99 41.16 32.18 -20.74
N ALA A 100 41.28 33.41 -20.23
CA ALA A 100 40.11 34.17 -19.76
C ALA A 100 39.12 34.47 -20.91
N ARG A 101 39.63 34.83 -22.10
CA ARG A 101 38.78 35.12 -23.28
C ARG A 101 38.02 33.90 -23.79
N GLU A 102 38.57 32.70 -23.66
CA GLU A 102 37.86 31.44 -23.99
C GLU A 102 36.59 31.27 -23.13
N SER A 103 36.57 31.84 -21.92
CA SER A 103 35.41 31.79 -21.01
C SER A 103 34.35 32.86 -21.31
N TYR A 104 34.66 33.89 -22.12
CA TYR A 104 33.75 35.02 -22.36
C TYR A 104 32.41 34.62 -23.01
N PRO A 105 32.33 33.71 -24.00
CA PRO A 105 31.04 33.28 -24.55
C PRO A 105 30.12 32.63 -23.50
N ALA A 106 30.68 31.81 -22.61
CA ALA A 106 29.93 31.16 -21.54
C ALA A 106 29.50 32.15 -20.43
N LEU A 107 30.29 33.20 -20.18
CA LEU A 107 29.91 34.31 -19.30
C LEU A 107 28.80 35.17 -19.92
N ASP A 108 28.88 35.47 -21.22
CA ASP A 108 27.87 36.23 -21.95
C ASP A 108 26.52 35.49 -22.00
N GLU A 109 26.53 34.16 -22.17
CA GLU A 109 25.33 33.32 -22.08
C GLU A 109 24.73 33.32 -20.66
N ARG A 110 25.56 33.15 -19.62
CA ARG A 110 25.11 33.07 -18.22
C ARG A 110 24.61 34.40 -17.66
N LEU A 111 25.32 35.50 -17.96
CA LEU A 111 24.95 36.84 -17.48
C LEU A 111 23.82 37.44 -18.32
N GLY A 112 23.83 37.22 -19.64
CA GLY A 112 22.81 37.69 -20.57
C GLY A 112 22.49 39.18 -20.39
N LYS A 113 21.29 39.49 -19.87
CA LYS A 113 20.84 40.87 -19.61
C LYS A 113 21.57 41.56 -18.45
N ASN A 114 22.17 40.80 -17.54
CA ASN A 114 22.88 41.28 -16.35
C ASN A 114 24.37 41.53 -16.63
N ARG A 115 24.82 41.49 -17.89
CA ARG A 115 26.19 41.84 -18.27
C ARG A 115 26.50 43.28 -17.82
N PRO A 116 27.61 43.52 -17.06
CA PRO A 116 27.96 44.85 -16.61
C PRO A 116 28.30 45.73 -17.82
N LYS A 117 27.83 46.98 -17.79
CA LYS A 117 28.09 47.99 -18.83
C LYS A 117 29.12 49.02 -18.39
N ARG A 118 29.40 49.08 -17.09
CA ARG A 118 30.41 49.96 -16.48
C ARG A 118 31.33 49.11 -15.61
N ALA A 119 32.62 49.44 -15.56
CA ALA A 119 33.62 48.70 -14.77
C ALA A 119 33.23 48.57 -13.29
N ALA A 120 32.63 49.61 -12.71
CA ALA A 120 32.13 49.61 -11.33
C ALA A 120 31.05 48.54 -11.05
N GLU A 121 30.34 48.05 -12.07
CA GLU A 121 29.30 47.00 -11.95
C GLU A 121 29.92 45.58 -12.00
N CYS A 122 31.17 45.44 -12.43
CA CYS A 122 31.82 44.14 -12.61
C CYS A 122 31.97 43.38 -11.28
N ALA A 123 32.40 44.05 -10.21
CA ALA A 123 32.60 43.42 -8.90
C ALA A 123 31.29 42.95 -8.25
N GLU A 124 30.19 43.70 -8.41
CA GLU A 124 28.87 43.26 -7.96
C GLU A 124 28.38 42.05 -8.76
N THR A 125 28.58 42.09 -10.08
CA THR A 125 28.18 41.00 -10.99
C THR A 125 29.00 39.72 -10.74
N GLU A 126 30.29 39.83 -10.46
CA GLU A 126 31.17 38.72 -10.09
C GLU A 126 30.69 38.03 -8.82
N ASN A 127 30.44 38.80 -7.76
CA ASN A 127 29.93 38.27 -6.49
C ASN A 127 28.57 37.58 -6.66
N ALA A 128 27.66 38.17 -7.44
CA ALA A 128 26.35 37.58 -7.74
C ALA A 128 26.47 36.27 -8.53
N LEU A 129 27.34 36.23 -9.55
CA LEU A 129 27.58 35.02 -10.36
C LEU A 129 28.25 33.91 -9.52
N ALA A 130 29.23 34.25 -8.69
CA ALA A 130 29.87 33.30 -7.78
C ALA A 130 28.85 32.71 -6.80
N ALA A 131 27.97 33.53 -6.23
CA ALA A 131 26.91 33.07 -5.34
C ALA A 131 25.91 32.12 -6.04
N ASP A 132 25.46 32.43 -7.27
CA ASP A 132 24.60 31.53 -8.06
C ASP A 132 25.31 30.19 -8.36
N LEU A 133 26.57 30.24 -8.79
CA LEU A 133 27.38 29.05 -9.05
C LEU A 133 27.51 28.16 -7.81
N HIS A 134 27.83 28.74 -6.65
CA HIS A 134 27.89 28.01 -5.39
C HIS A 134 26.54 27.40 -5.01
N GLN A 135 25.44 28.16 -5.07
CA GLN A 135 24.09 27.63 -4.79
C GLN A 135 23.70 26.49 -5.74
N ARG A 136 24.09 26.57 -7.01
CA ARG A 136 23.84 25.51 -8.01
C ARG A 136 24.69 24.27 -7.75
N ILE A 137 25.97 24.42 -7.38
CA ILE A 137 26.86 23.32 -6.99
C ILE A 137 26.30 22.62 -5.74
N ASP A 138 25.92 23.38 -4.70
CA ASP A 138 25.33 22.84 -3.48
C ASP A 138 24.02 22.09 -3.73
N ARG A 139 23.18 22.60 -4.64
CA ARG A 139 21.94 21.92 -5.05
C ARG A 139 22.24 20.59 -5.74
N LEU A 140 23.12 20.60 -6.74
CA LEU A 140 23.49 19.39 -7.49
C LEU A 140 24.18 18.35 -6.60
N ASN A 141 25.03 18.78 -5.66
CA ASN A 141 25.66 17.88 -4.68
C ASN A 141 24.64 17.24 -3.73
N LYS A 142 23.61 17.99 -3.29
CA LYS A 142 22.51 17.44 -2.48
C LYS A 142 21.65 16.45 -3.27
N GLU A 143 21.33 16.76 -4.52
CA GLU A 143 20.61 15.85 -5.43
C GLU A 143 21.41 14.56 -5.67
N LEU A 144 22.69 14.68 -6.02
CA LEU A 144 23.59 13.54 -6.25
C LEU A 144 23.75 12.67 -4.99
N GLY A 145 23.92 13.28 -3.82
CA GLY A 145 23.94 12.57 -2.53
C GLY A 145 22.64 11.84 -2.23
N GLY A 146 21.48 12.45 -2.52
CA GLY A 146 20.17 11.82 -2.39
C GLY A 146 19.99 10.62 -3.32
N TYR A 147 20.42 10.73 -4.58
CA TYR A 147 20.40 9.61 -5.52
C TYR A 147 21.36 8.48 -5.09
N ALA A 148 22.57 8.81 -4.64
CA ALA A 148 23.53 7.83 -4.11
C ALA A 148 22.96 7.08 -2.89
N GLN A 149 22.37 7.80 -1.94
CA GLN A 149 21.73 7.18 -0.77
C GLN A 149 20.55 6.28 -1.17
N SER A 150 19.70 6.72 -2.10
CA SER A 150 18.57 5.93 -2.61
C SER A 150 19.02 4.65 -3.32
N LEU A 151 20.10 4.73 -4.11
CA LEU A 151 20.73 3.60 -4.79
C LEU A 151 21.28 2.58 -3.77
N ILE A 152 22.08 3.03 -2.80
CA ILE A 152 22.66 2.18 -1.75
C ILE A 152 21.55 1.51 -0.93
N GLN A 153 20.49 2.24 -0.54
CA GLN A 153 19.34 1.66 0.16
C GLN A 153 18.60 0.60 -0.67
N SER A 154 18.58 0.75 -2.00
CA SER A 154 17.97 -0.23 -2.91
C SER A 154 18.84 -1.48 -3.05
N MET A 155 20.16 -1.32 -3.18
CA MET A 155 21.14 -2.41 -3.17
C MET A 155 21.11 -3.20 -1.86
N LEU A 156 21.09 -2.51 -0.71
CA LEU A 156 20.99 -3.15 0.61
C LEU A 156 19.70 -3.97 0.79
N LYS A 157 18.57 -3.54 0.21
CA LYS A 157 17.32 -4.33 0.22
C LYS A 157 17.49 -5.66 -0.55
N VAL A 158 18.15 -5.63 -1.71
CA VAL A 158 18.48 -6.83 -2.48
C VAL A 158 19.41 -7.75 -1.67
N LEU A 159 20.55 -7.24 -1.18
CA LEU A 159 21.51 -8.02 -0.39
C LEU A 159 20.96 -8.49 0.98
N THR A 160 19.87 -7.91 1.47
CA THR A 160 19.17 -8.39 2.68
C THR A 160 18.15 -9.48 2.36
N ARG A 161 17.57 -9.45 1.16
CA ARG A 161 16.62 -10.47 0.69
C ARG A 161 17.33 -11.72 0.16
N TRP A 162 18.52 -11.58 -0.40
CA TRP A 162 19.38 -12.64 -0.93
C TRP A 162 20.80 -12.52 -0.37
N PRO A 163 21.07 -13.04 0.86
CA PRO A 163 22.37 -12.93 1.52
C PRO A 163 23.54 -13.56 0.74
N GLU A 164 23.27 -14.57 -0.07
CA GLU A 164 24.24 -15.26 -0.94
C GLU A 164 24.96 -14.32 -1.92
N LEU A 165 24.30 -13.24 -2.37
CA LEU A 165 24.89 -12.26 -3.28
C LEU A 165 25.98 -11.39 -2.63
N ARG A 166 26.06 -11.36 -1.29
CA ARG A 166 27.06 -10.57 -0.55
C ARG A 166 28.50 -11.06 -0.72
N GLY A 167 28.71 -12.25 -1.30
CA GLY A 167 30.05 -12.74 -1.62
C GLY A 167 30.65 -12.03 -2.84
N ASP A 168 29.81 -11.67 -3.81
CA ASP A 168 30.22 -11.20 -5.13
C ASP A 168 29.86 -9.71 -5.38
N MET A 169 28.99 -9.11 -4.56
CA MET A 169 28.41 -7.78 -4.78
C MET A 169 28.33 -6.97 -3.47
N ASP A 170 28.73 -5.70 -3.52
CA ASP A 170 28.68 -4.77 -2.39
C ASP A 170 27.71 -3.59 -2.63
N ALA A 171 27.13 -3.03 -1.56
CA ALA A 171 26.15 -1.95 -1.63
C ALA A 171 26.81 -0.56 -1.70
N ASN A 172 27.56 -0.32 -2.78
CA ASN A 172 28.19 0.97 -3.07
C ASN A 172 27.81 1.48 -4.48
N VAL A 173 28.08 2.76 -4.77
CA VAL A 173 27.66 3.38 -6.04
C VAL A 173 28.41 2.82 -7.25
N ASP A 174 29.67 2.43 -7.07
CA ASP A 174 30.54 1.93 -8.15
C ASP A 174 30.11 0.52 -8.61
N ALA A 175 29.67 -0.32 -7.67
CA ALA A 175 29.07 -1.64 -7.91
C ALA A 175 27.73 -1.61 -8.69
N ARG A 176 27.20 -0.43 -9.04
CA ARG A 176 25.96 -0.29 -9.85
C ARG A 176 25.94 -1.17 -11.11
N GLN A 177 27.07 -1.36 -11.78
CA GLN A 177 27.13 -2.18 -13.00
C GLN A 177 26.92 -3.67 -12.71
N GLU A 178 27.37 -4.17 -11.56
CA GLU A 178 27.14 -5.56 -11.12
C GLU A 178 25.64 -5.83 -10.91
N PHE A 179 24.93 -4.89 -10.26
CA PHE A 179 23.48 -5.01 -10.06
C PHE A 179 22.69 -4.95 -11.39
N LEU A 180 23.17 -4.19 -12.38
CA LEU A 180 22.56 -4.17 -13.71
C LEU A 180 22.82 -5.48 -14.46
N ALA A 181 24.06 -5.99 -14.45
CA ALA A 181 24.39 -7.28 -15.05
C ALA A 181 23.63 -8.44 -14.40
N TYR A 182 23.46 -8.43 -13.08
CA TYR A 182 22.68 -9.42 -12.35
C TYR A 182 21.19 -9.36 -12.73
N ARG A 183 20.59 -8.16 -12.83
CA ARG A 183 19.22 -7.98 -13.34
C ARG A 183 19.07 -8.56 -14.75
N ASP A 184 20.02 -8.27 -15.64
CA ASP A 184 19.93 -8.66 -17.05
C ASP A 184 20.08 -10.17 -17.23
N ARG A 185 20.94 -10.81 -16.42
CA ARG A 185 21.03 -12.27 -16.31
C ARG A 185 19.72 -12.90 -15.79
N ILE A 186 19.14 -12.36 -14.72
CA ILE A 186 17.83 -12.84 -14.21
C ILE A 186 16.78 -12.76 -15.32
N ALA A 187 16.69 -11.62 -16.01
CA ALA A 187 15.66 -11.39 -17.02
C ALA A 187 15.83 -12.27 -18.27
N THR A 188 17.06 -12.61 -18.65
CA THR A 188 17.36 -13.28 -19.94
C THR A 188 17.55 -14.78 -19.79
N ASP A 189 18.39 -15.22 -18.84
CA ASP A 189 18.85 -16.61 -18.76
C ASP A 189 18.03 -17.43 -17.77
N ASP A 190 17.83 -16.87 -16.57
CA ASP A 190 17.30 -17.63 -15.44
C ASP A 190 15.76 -17.59 -15.37
N LEU A 191 15.11 -16.43 -15.56
CA LEU A 191 13.64 -16.33 -15.44
C LEU A 191 12.87 -17.16 -16.49
N PRO A 192 13.17 -17.11 -17.81
CA PRO A 192 12.44 -17.92 -18.78
C PRO A 192 12.66 -19.42 -18.58
N ARG A 193 13.89 -19.81 -18.20
CA ARG A 193 14.22 -21.20 -17.88
C ARG A 193 13.44 -21.67 -16.65
N PHE A 194 13.47 -20.91 -15.55
CA PHE A 194 12.72 -21.24 -14.34
C PHE A 194 11.21 -21.24 -14.57
N GLU A 195 10.66 -20.36 -15.41
CA GLU A 195 9.24 -20.43 -15.80
C GLU A 195 8.92 -21.74 -16.51
N SER A 196 9.78 -22.18 -17.44
CA SER A 196 9.58 -23.44 -18.17
C SER A 196 9.74 -24.69 -17.28
N GLU A 197 10.79 -24.75 -16.44
CA GLU A 197 11.01 -25.81 -15.45
C GLU A 197 9.86 -25.86 -14.44
N PHE A 198 9.34 -24.70 -14.02
CA PHE A 198 8.22 -24.59 -13.10
C PHE A 198 6.91 -25.07 -13.72
N LYS A 199 6.61 -24.64 -14.96
CA LYS A 199 5.46 -25.16 -15.74
C LYS A 199 5.55 -26.67 -15.91
N GLU A 200 6.73 -27.20 -16.19
CA GLU A 200 6.94 -28.65 -16.29
C GLU A 200 6.70 -29.37 -14.95
N GLN A 201 7.31 -28.92 -13.86
CA GLN A 201 7.14 -29.54 -12.53
C GLN A 201 5.68 -29.47 -12.03
N LEU A 202 4.99 -28.35 -12.28
CA LEU A 202 3.58 -28.18 -11.94
C LEU A 202 2.70 -29.17 -12.72
N ASN A 203 2.87 -29.23 -14.04
CA ASN A 203 2.06 -30.06 -14.92
C ASN A 203 2.35 -31.57 -14.76
N LYS A 204 3.62 -31.95 -14.62
CA LYS A 204 4.02 -33.36 -14.49
C LYS A 204 3.84 -33.91 -13.07
N ASN A 205 4.29 -33.20 -12.04
CA ASN A 205 4.32 -33.76 -10.69
C ASN A 205 3.06 -33.37 -9.90
N ALA A 206 2.80 -32.08 -9.73
CA ALA A 206 1.75 -31.62 -8.81
C ALA A 206 0.32 -31.98 -9.28
N ILE A 207 0.01 -31.79 -10.57
CA ILE A 207 -1.32 -32.10 -11.10
C ILE A 207 -1.56 -33.62 -11.16
N GLN A 208 -0.56 -34.42 -11.54
CA GLN A 208 -0.70 -35.88 -11.56
C GLN A 208 -0.86 -36.48 -10.16
N GLU A 209 -0.12 -36.00 -9.17
CA GLU A 209 -0.31 -36.45 -7.78
C GLU A 209 -1.66 -36.02 -7.20
N LEU A 210 -2.14 -34.81 -7.49
CA LEU A 210 -3.49 -34.38 -7.09
C LEU A 210 -4.59 -35.21 -7.78
N ALA A 211 -4.41 -35.59 -9.05
CA ALA A 211 -5.31 -36.50 -9.73
C ALA A 211 -5.28 -37.92 -9.12
N GLY A 212 -4.09 -38.42 -8.78
CA GLY A 212 -3.90 -39.68 -8.06
C GLY A 212 -4.59 -39.66 -6.69
N PHE A 213 -4.45 -38.56 -5.94
CA PHE A 213 -5.08 -38.35 -4.64
C PHE A 213 -6.60 -38.25 -4.73
N ASN A 214 -7.14 -37.50 -5.70
CA ASN A 214 -8.58 -37.42 -5.95
C ASN A 214 -9.17 -38.80 -6.30
N ASN A 215 -8.47 -39.58 -7.13
CA ASN A 215 -8.85 -40.95 -7.46
C ASN A 215 -8.79 -41.89 -6.23
N TRP A 216 -7.78 -41.74 -5.37
CA TRP A 216 -7.70 -42.51 -4.12
C TRP A 216 -8.86 -42.20 -3.18
N LEU A 217 -9.20 -40.91 -2.99
CA LEU A 217 -10.36 -40.49 -2.19
C LEU A 217 -11.68 -41.05 -2.75
N HIS A 218 -11.87 -41.02 -4.07
CA HIS A 218 -13.07 -41.61 -4.69
C HIS A 218 -13.15 -43.13 -4.51
N ARG A 219 -12.02 -43.86 -4.53
CA ARG A 219 -12.00 -45.29 -4.18
C ARG A 219 -12.38 -45.52 -2.71
N GLN A 220 -11.86 -44.73 -1.77
CA GLN A 220 -12.24 -44.84 -0.36
C GLN A 220 -13.72 -44.52 -0.12
N ALA A 221 -14.30 -43.57 -0.87
CA ALA A 221 -15.73 -43.32 -0.88
C ALA A 221 -16.53 -44.50 -1.45
N SER A 222 -16.08 -45.14 -2.53
CA SER A 222 -16.73 -46.34 -3.09
C SER A 222 -16.77 -47.52 -2.11
N VAL A 223 -15.72 -47.68 -1.28
CA VAL A 223 -15.70 -48.71 -0.22
C VAL A 223 -16.74 -48.45 0.88
N ILE A 224 -17.10 -47.18 1.13
CA ILE A 224 -18.22 -46.84 2.00
C ILE A 224 -19.55 -47.25 1.35
N ASP A 225 -19.72 -47.00 0.06
CA ASP A 225 -20.94 -47.32 -0.68
C ASP A 225 -21.23 -48.83 -0.68
N GLU A 226 -20.26 -49.65 -1.06
CA GLU A 226 -20.37 -51.12 -1.00
C GLU A 226 -20.67 -51.63 0.43
N ARG A 227 -20.19 -50.92 1.46
CA ARG A 227 -20.42 -51.29 2.87
C ARG A 227 -21.84 -50.90 3.31
N VAL A 228 -22.37 -49.78 2.85
CA VAL A 228 -23.76 -49.35 3.11
C VAL A 228 -24.74 -50.29 2.42
N GLU A 229 -24.46 -50.70 1.18
CA GLU A 229 -25.27 -51.69 0.46
C GLU A 229 -25.34 -53.02 1.22
N ARG A 230 -24.20 -53.56 1.65
CA ARG A 230 -24.13 -54.80 2.45
C ARG A 230 -24.81 -54.70 3.81
N ILE A 231 -24.77 -53.53 4.47
CA ILE A 231 -25.53 -53.31 5.72
C ILE A 231 -27.04 -53.22 5.42
N ASN A 232 -27.44 -52.66 4.28
CA ASN A 232 -28.83 -52.59 3.85
C ASN A 232 -29.43 -53.97 3.50
N GLU A 233 -28.65 -54.87 2.90
CA GLU A 233 -29.04 -56.28 2.73
C GLU A 233 -29.33 -56.93 4.09
N ALA A 234 -28.43 -56.76 5.07
CA ALA A 234 -28.60 -57.28 6.41
C ALA A 234 -29.79 -56.64 7.15
N LEU A 235 -30.05 -55.34 6.96
CA LEU A 235 -31.19 -54.64 7.56
C LEU A 235 -32.54 -55.03 6.93
N GLY A 236 -32.57 -55.31 5.62
CA GLY A 236 -33.78 -55.78 4.93
C GLY A 236 -34.29 -57.12 5.46
N ALA A 237 -33.40 -57.99 5.95
CA ALA A 237 -33.77 -59.23 6.64
C ALA A 237 -34.32 -59.01 8.06
N VAL A 238 -34.24 -57.80 8.62
CA VAL A 238 -34.62 -57.49 10.00
C VAL A 238 -35.96 -56.74 10.05
N PRO A 239 -37.05 -57.37 10.54
CA PRO A 239 -38.32 -56.67 10.70
C PRO A 239 -38.21 -55.62 11.81
N TYR A 240 -38.33 -54.35 11.44
CA TYR A 240 -38.33 -53.24 12.40
C TYR A 240 -39.71 -53.07 13.02
N ASN A 241 -40.76 -53.09 12.20
CA ASN A 241 -42.16 -53.20 12.60
C ASN A 241 -42.85 -54.23 11.70
N PRO A 242 -44.05 -54.72 12.03
CA PRO A 242 -44.83 -55.56 11.11
C PRO A 242 -44.99 -54.87 9.75
N GLY A 243 -44.60 -55.56 8.66
CA GLY A 243 -44.62 -55.03 7.30
C GLY A 243 -43.54 -54.00 6.94
N ARG A 244 -42.61 -53.64 7.84
CA ARG A 244 -41.66 -52.53 7.62
C ARG A 244 -40.22 -52.88 8.04
N PHE A 245 -39.26 -52.41 7.23
CA PHE A 245 -37.82 -52.57 7.43
C PHE A 245 -37.11 -51.21 7.49
N ILE A 246 -35.85 -51.20 7.95
CA ILE A 246 -35.00 -50.00 7.93
C ILE A 246 -34.06 -50.07 6.73
N ARG A 247 -33.86 -48.94 6.04
CA ARG A 247 -32.79 -48.73 5.08
C ARG A 247 -31.92 -47.57 5.54
N LEU A 248 -30.60 -47.77 5.58
CA LEU A 248 -29.64 -46.68 5.67
C LEU A 248 -29.55 -45.96 4.33
N GLU A 249 -29.69 -44.64 4.38
CA GLU A 249 -29.57 -43.75 3.23
C GLU A 249 -28.30 -42.91 3.39
N LYS A 250 -27.62 -42.69 2.28
CA LYS A 250 -26.33 -41.99 2.22
C LYS A 250 -26.52 -40.70 1.42
N GLU A 251 -26.56 -39.59 2.12
CA GLU A 251 -26.70 -38.26 1.53
C GLU A 251 -25.33 -37.57 1.44
N PRO A 252 -25.11 -36.65 0.47
CA PRO A 252 -23.93 -35.80 0.48
C PRO A 252 -23.96 -34.85 1.69
N THR A 253 -22.81 -34.58 2.28
CA THR A 253 -22.70 -33.65 3.40
C THR A 253 -23.11 -32.22 3.03
N ASN A 254 -23.86 -31.56 3.93
CA ASN A 254 -24.16 -30.12 3.84
C ASN A 254 -22.97 -29.23 4.27
N ASN A 255 -21.82 -29.82 4.61
CA ASN A 255 -20.64 -29.08 5.03
C ASN A 255 -19.94 -28.39 3.83
N GLN A 256 -19.98 -27.06 3.82
CA GLN A 256 -19.42 -26.23 2.74
C GLN A 256 -17.92 -26.45 2.52
N ASP A 257 -17.11 -26.69 3.56
CA ASP A 257 -15.67 -26.96 3.39
C ASP A 257 -15.43 -28.21 2.53
N VAL A 258 -16.24 -29.24 2.74
CA VAL A 258 -16.11 -30.55 2.08
C VAL A 258 -16.71 -30.48 0.68
N ALA A 259 -17.86 -29.83 0.51
CA ALA A 259 -18.49 -29.62 -0.79
C ALA A 259 -17.57 -28.78 -1.71
N GLN A 260 -16.99 -27.68 -1.20
CA GLN A 260 -16.05 -26.85 -1.95
C GLN A 260 -14.78 -27.64 -2.30
N PHE A 261 -14.17 -28.33 -1.35
CA PHE A 261 -12.95 -29.12 -1.61
C PHE A 261 -13.16 -30.18 -2.69
N ARG A 262 -14.30 -30.88 -2.68
CA ARG A 262 -14.64 -31.87 -3.72
C ARG A 262 -14.87 -31.21 -5.08
N SER A 263 -15.46 -30.01 -5.12
CA SER A 263 -15.60 -29.25 -6.37
C SER A 263 -14.25 -28.77 -6.89
N ASP A 264 -13.40 -28.22 -6.04
CA ASP A 264 -12.04 -27.76 -6.39
C ASP A 264 -11.20 -28.91 -6.96
N LEU A 265 -11.16 -30.07 -6.29
CA LEU A 265 -10.46 -31.26 -6.80
C LEU A 265 -11.02 -31.73 -8.14
N ARG A 266 -12.36 -31.79 -8.29
CA ARG A 266 -12.99 -32.22 -9.56
C ARG A 266 -12.67 -31.26 -10.70
N ASN A 267 -12.72 -29.96 -10.44
CA ASN A 267 -12.39 -28.94 -11.43
C ASN A 267 -10.92 -29.05 -11.86
N LEU A 268 -10.00 -29.27 -10.91
CA LEU A 268 -8.58 -29.51 -11.21
C LEU A 268 -8.32 -30.80 -12.00
N THR A 269 -9.11 -31.85 -11.80
CA THR A 269 -8.88 -33.14 -12.49
C THR A 269 -9.60 -33.30 -13.82
N ASN A 270 -10.84 -32.81 -13.97
CA ASN A 270 -11.58 -32.90 -15.24
C ASN A 270 -10.84 -32.16 -16.37
N ASP A 271 -10.22 -31.03 -16.02
CA ASP A 271 -9.49 -30.15 -16.93
C ASP A 271 -8.10 -30.68 -17.32
N SER A 272 -7.56 -31.68 -16.60
CA SER A 272 -6.25 -32.29 -16.90
C SER A 272 -6.19 -33.02 -18.25
N LEU A 273 -7.34 -33.27 -18.88
CA LEU A 273 -7.47 -33.85 -20.21
C LEU A 273 -7.44 -32.79 -21.33
N ALA A 274 -7.54 -31.50 -21.01
CA ALA A 274 -7.40 -30.39 -21.95
C ALA A 274 -5.94 -29.87 -21.89
N LEU A 275 -5.14 -30.32 -22.85
CA LEU A 275 -3.67 -30.15 -22.90
C LEU A 275 -3.18 -28.89 -23.65
N ASP A 276 -4.05 -28.15 -24.34
CA ASP A 276 -3.67 -26.98 -25.15
C ASP A 276 -4.32 -25.68 -24.65
N GLY A 277 -3.51 -24.80 -24.01
CA GLY A 277 -3.93 -23.43 -23.68
C GLY A 277 -3.11 -22.77 -22.57
N ASP A 278 -2.22 -21.82 -22.93
CA ASP A 278 -1.35 -21.10 -21.98
C ASP A 278 -2.12 -20.41 -20.83
N GLN A 279 -3.21 -19.71 -21.14
CA GLN A 279 -4.00 -18.96 -20.14
C GLN A 279 -4.69 -19.86 -19.09
N TYR A 280 -4.95 -21.13 -19.42
CA TYR A 280 -5.50 -22.09 -18.46
C TYR A 280 -4.47 -22.55 -17.43
N SER A 281 -3.16 -22.41 -17.69
CA SER A 281 -2.11 -22.88 -16.80
C SER A 281 -1.98 -22.06 -15.51
N GLU A 282 -2.12 -20.73 -15.58
CA GLU A 282 -1.92 -19.84 -14.42
C GLU A 282 -3.08 -19.90 -13.41
N GLN A 283 -4.33 -19.95 -13.88
CA GLN A 283 -5.48 -20.11 -12.98
C GLN A 283 -5.43 -21.47 -12.27
N ARG A 284 -5.11 -22.55 -13.01
CA ARG A 284 -4.87 -23.89 -12.43
C ARG A 284 -3.73 -23.86 -11.40
N PHE A 285 -2.64 -23.12 -11.65
CA PHE A 285 -1.57 -22.94 -10.67
C PHE A 285 -2.10 -22.30 -9.37
N LEU A 286 -2.86 -21.20 -9.47
CA LEU A 286 -3.42 -20.51 -8.29
C LEU A 286 -4.39 -21.40 -7.50
N ASP A 287 -5.20 -22.21 -8.18
CA ASP A 287 -6.10 -23.19 -7.55
C ASP A 287 -5.31 -24.32 -6.84
N VAL A 288 -4.32 -24.93 -7.51
CA VAL A 288 -3.44 -25.95 -6.92
C VAL A 288 -2.68 -25.39 -5.71
N LYS A 289 -2.10 -24.20 -5.86
CA LYS A 289 -1.38 -23.49 -4.80
C LYS A 289 -2.28 -23.24 -3.60
N ARG A 290 -3.51 -22.74 -3.80
CA ARG A 290 -4.50 -22.49 -2.73
C ARG A 290 -4.75 -23.73 -1.88
N ILE A 291 -4.91 -24.90 -2.51
CA ILE A 291 -5.13 -26.17 -1.81
C ILE A 291 -3.87 -26.61 -1.05
N ILE A 292 -2.70 -26.58 -1.70
CA ILE A 292 -1.43 -27.03 -1.09
C ILE A 292 -1.02 -26.12 0.07
N GLU A 293 -1.16 -24.80 -0.04
CA GLU A 293 -0.88 -23.86 1.05
C GLU A 293 -1.82 -24.10 2.24
N ARG A 294 -3.11 -24.37 1.98
CA ARG A 294 -4.08 -24.72 3.03
C ARG A 294 -3.78 -26.08 3.68
N PHE A 295 -3.21 -27.04 2.97
CA PHE A 295 -2.71 -28.30 3.56
C PHE A 295 -1.43 -28.13 4.38
N ARG A 296 -0.51 -27.26 3.95
CA ARG A 296 0.72 -26.92 4.72
C ARG A 296 0.41 -26.13 5.99
N GLY A 297 -0.71 -25.41 6.01
CA GLY A 297 -1.13 -24.51 7.07
C GLY A 297 -0.55 -23.12 6.85
N ARG A 298 -1.43 -22.15 6.59
CA ARG A 298 -1.03 -20.76 6.32
C ARG A 298 -0.64 -20.03 7.60
N ASP A 299 0.28 -19.08 7.49
CA ASP A 299 0.71 -18.25 8.61
C ASP A 299 -0.48 -17.56 9.29
N GLY A 300 -0.56 -17.67 10.61
CA GLY A 300 -1.70 -17.18 11.41
C GLY A 300 -2.95 -18.10 11.43
N TYR A 301 -3.04 -19.11 10.56
CA TYR A 301 -4.23 -19.97 10.42
C TYR A 301 -3.98 -21.47 10.64
N ALA A 302 -2.76 -21.87 11.02
CA ALA A 302 -2.30 -23.27 11.08
C ALA A 302 -3.26 -24.25 11.78
N GLU A 303 -3.88 -23.90 12.92
CA GLU A 303 -4.83 -24.81 13.60
C GLU A 303 -6.19 -24.92 12.89
N SER A 304 -6.66 -23.85 12.24
CA SER A 304 -7.87 -23.87 11.41
C SER A 304 -7.65 -24.74 10.17
N ASP A 305 -6.50 -24.56 9.51
CA ASP A 305 -6.10 -25.29 8.31
C ASP A 305 -5.83 -26.77 8.58
N LYS A 306 -5.24 -27.14 9.73
CA LYS A 306 -5.12 -28.55 10.18
C LYS A 306 -6.49 -29.20 10.39
N ASN A 307 -7.42 -28.50 11.04
CA ASN A 307 -8.77 -29.02 11.30
C ASN A 307 -9.59 -29.14 10.01
N TRP A 308 -9.46 -28.18 9.09
CA TRP A 308 -9.99 -28.27 7.74
C TRP A 308 -9.42 -29.48 6.99
N THR A 309 -8.09 -29.63 6.98
CA THR A 309 -7.39 -30.75 6.31
C THR A 309 -7.97 -32.09 6.78
N ARG A 310 -7.95 -32.35 8.09
CA ARG A 310 -8.51 -33.58 8.69
C ARG A 310 -9.97 -33.81 8.31
N ARG A 311 -10.78 -32.75 8.25
CA ARG A 311 -12.19 -32.82 7.88
C ARG A 311 -12.37 -33.22 6.41
N VAL A 312 -11.64 -32.60 5.49
CA VAL A 312 -11.84 -32.82 4.04
C VAL A 312 -11.15 -34.06 3.50
N THR A 313 -10.03 -34.50 4.09
CA THR A 313 -9.33 -35.72 3.66
C THR A 313 -10.00 -37.01 4.15
N ASP A 314 -10.81 -36.94 5.21
CA ASP A 314 -11.56 -38.08 5.72
C ASP A 314 -12.91 -38.20 4.98
N VAL A 315 -12.98 -39.18 4.07
CA VAL A 315 -14.16 -39.46 3.24
C VAL A 315 -15.42 -39.78 4.03
N ARG A 316 -15.32 -40.12 5.33
CA ARG A 316 -16.50 -40.31 6.19
C ARG A 316 -17.28 -39.02 6.39
N ASN A 317 -16.60 -37.87 6.38
CA ASN A 317 -17.23 -36.55 6.51
C ASN A 317 -17.91 -36.08 5.21
N TRP A 318 -17.72 -36.80 4.09
CA TRP A 318 -18.31 -36.46 2.79
C TRP A 318 -19.78 -36.83 2.69
N PHE A 319 -20.24 -37.68 3.60
CA PHE A 319 -21.59 -38.23 3.64
C PHE A 319 -22.24 -37.97 5.00
N VAL A 320 -23.55 -37.82 4.98
CA VAL A 320 -24.42 -37.90 6.15
C VAL A 320 -25.25 -39.17 5.98
N PHE A 321 -25.40 -39.92 7.08
CA PHE A 321 -26.20 -41.13 7.09
C PHE A 321 -27.51 -40.87 7.83
N SER A 322 -28.62 -41.18 7.18
CA SER A 322 -29.94 -41.22 7.76
C SER A 322 -30.50 -42.63 7.67
N ALA A 323 -31.60 -42.89 8.37
CA ALA A 323 -32.33 -44.14 8.27
C ALA A 323 -33.76 -43.88 7.83
N SER A 324 -34.23 -44.58 6.80
CA SER A 324 -35.60 -44.53 6.30
C SER A 324 -36.32 -45.82 6.68
N GLU A 325 -37.45 -45.72 7.39
CA GLU A 325 -38.37 -46.84 7.57
C GLU A 325 -39.19 -46.99 6.28
N ARG A 326 -39.12 -48.17 5.66
CA ARG A 326 -39.78 -48.46 4.38
C ARG A 326 -40.72 -49.66 4.49
N ASP A 327 -41.81 -49.60 3.75
CA ASP A 327 -42.77 -50.68 3.61
C ASP A 327 -42.21 -51.83 2.76
N VAL A 328 -42.45 -53.08 3.17
CA VAL A 328 -41.87 -54.28 2.54
C VAL A 328 -42.52 -54.61 1.19
N GLU A 329 -43.81 -54.30 1.00
CA GLU A 329 -44.54 -54.65 -0.23
C GLU A 329 -44.43 -53.55 -1.30
N THR A 330 -44.46 -52.29 -0.87
CA THR A 330 -44.48 -51.12 -1.78
C THR A 330 -43.13 -50.39 -1.88
N GLY A 331 -42.19 -50.64 -0.97
CA GLY A 331 -40.91 -49.93 -0.89
C GLY A 331 -41.02 -48.45 -0.52
N ALA A 332 -42.23 -47.96 -0.24
CA ALA A 332 -42.52 -46.57 0.06
C ALA A 332 -41.88 -46.15 1.38
N GLU A 333 -41.36 -44.92 1.44
CA GLU A 333 -40.87 -44.33 2.67
C GLU A 333 -42.04 -44.00 3.59
N TRP A 334 -41.98 -44.54 4.80
CA TRP A 334 -42.95 -44.30 5.86
C TRP A 334 -42.48 -43.20 6.81
N GLU A 335 -41.22 -43.27 7.25
CA GLU A 335 -40.68 -42.33 8.23
C GLU A 335 -39.15 -42.18 8.09
N HIS A 336 -38.68 -40.96 7.87
CA HIS A 336 -37.27 -40.62 7.79
C HIS A 336 -36.68 -40.30 9.18
N TYR A 337 -35.46 -40.73 9.48
CA TYR A 337 -34.78 -40.53 10.77
C TYR A 337 -33.41 -39.87 10.53
N SER A 338 -33.33 -38.55 10.74
CA SER A 338 -32.06 -37.81 10.79
C SER A 338 -31.53 -37.69 12.22
N ASP A 339 -30.22 -37.47 12.37
CA ASP A 339 -29.56 -37.28 13.68
C ASP A 339 -30.17 -36.10 14.48
N SER A 340 -30.49 -35.03 13.75
CA SER A 340 -31.09 -33.78 14.24
C SER A 340 -32.58 -33.84 14.59
N ASP A 341 -33.32 -34.89 14.22
CA ASP A 341 -34.76 -34.94 14.50
C ASP A 341 -35.06 -35.17 16.00
N GLY A 342 -35.99 -34.38 16.53
CA GLY A 342 -36.45 -34.37 17.92
C GLY A 342 -37.32 -35.56 18.33
N LYS A 343 -36.98 -36.78 17.89
CA LYS A 343 -37.74 -38.00 18.17
C LYS A 343 -37.53 -38.54 19.58
N SER A 344 -38.52 -39.28 20.07
CA SER A 344 -38.51 -39.91 21.39
C SER A 344 -37.29 -40.84 21.57
N GLY A 345 -36.63 -40.77 22.73
CA GLY A 345 -35.42 -41.54 23.02
C GLY A 345 -35.57 -43.05 22.78
N GLY A 346 -36.75 -43.61 23.06
CA GLY A 346 -37.04 -45.02 22.80
C GLY A 346 -37.00 -45.43 21.32
N GLN A 347 -37.37 -44.53 20.39
CA GLN A 347 -37.22 -44.79 18.95
C GLN A 347 -35.74 -44.76 18.53
N LYS A 348 -34.96 -43.78 19.03
CA LYS A 348 -33.51 -43.71 18.76
C LYS A 348 -32.79 -44.96 19.29
N GLU A 349 -33.16 -45.44 20.47
CA GLU A 349 -32.68 -46.72 21.03
C GLU A 349 -33.07 -47.92 20.14
N LYS A 350 -34.35 -48.06 19.77
CA LYS A 350 -34.82 -49.17 18.94
C LYS A 350 -34.11 -49.23 17.60
N LEU A 351 -33.94 -48.08 16.94
CA LEU A 351 -33.19 -47.94 15.69
C LEU A 351 -31.71 -48.34 15.89
N ALA A 352 -31.06 -47.83 16.93
CA ALA A 352 -29.66 -48.17 17.24
C ALA A 352 -29.47 -49.69 17.47
N TYR A 353 -30.38 -50.35 18.19
CA TYR A 353 -30.34 -51.81 18.35
C TYR A 353 -30.56 -52.57 17.03
N THR A 354 -31.40 -52.04 16.15
CA THR A 354 -31.65 -52.64 14.81
C THR A 354 -30.39 -52.58 13.95
N ILE A 355 -29.76 -51.39 13.88
CA ILE A 355 -28.52 -51.17 13.13
C ILE A 355 -27.35 -51.98 13.73
N LEU A 356 -27.24 -52.05 15.06
CA LEU A 356 -26.22 -52.84 15.74
C LEU A 356 -26.40 -54.35 15.49
N ALA A 357 -27.64 -54.86 15.55
CA ALA A 357 -27.93 -56.26 15.28
C ALA A 357 -27.65 -56.64 13.81
N ALA A 358 -28.03 -55.79 12.84
CA ALA A 358 -27.68 -56.00 11.44
C ALA A 358 -26.16 -55.89 11.18
N SER A 359 -25.48 -54.96 11.86
CA SER A 359 -24.01 -54.82 11.78
C SER A 359 -23.27 -56.03 12.36
N LEU A 360 -23.77 -56.62 13.45
CA LEU A 360 -23.26 -57.88 14.01
C LEU A 360 -23.56 -59.07 13.09
N ALA A 361 -24.77 -59.12 12.51
CA ALA A 361 -25.12 -60.14 11.53
C ALA A 361 -24.18 -60.10 10.33
N TYR A 362 -23.87 -58.90 9.83
CA TYR A 362 -22.89 -58.67 8.78
C TYR A 362 -21.46 -59.08 9.19
N GLN A 363 -20.94 -58.57 10.31
CA GLN A 363 -19.55 -58.81 10.72
C GLN A 363 -19.23 -60.29 11.00
N PHE A 364 -20.24 -61.07 11.40
CA PHE A 364 -20.08 -62.49 11.73
C PHE A 364 -20.75 -63.45 10.72
N GLY A 365 -21.22 -62.96 9.56
CA GLY A 365 -21.84 -63.79 8.51
C GLY A 365 -23.06 -64.58 9.00
N LEU A 366 -23.92 -63.95 9.80
CA LEU A 366 -25.06 -64.61 10.44
C LEU A 366 -26.26 -64.70 9.49
N GLU A 367 -26.55 -65.90 8.98
CA GLU A 367 -27.78 -66.18 8.24
C GLU A 367 -29.01 -66.19 9.16
N TRP A 368 -30.00 -65.35 8.83
CA TRP A 368 -31.28 -65.30 9.53
C TRP A 368 -32.09 -66.58 9.26
N GLY A 369 -32.34 -67.36 10.32
CA GLY A 369 -33.13 -68.61 10.24
C GLY A 369 -32.31 -69.89 10.05
N ALA A 370 -30.98 -69.84 10.01
CA ALA A 370 -30.15 -71.05 9.89
C ALA A 370 -30.30 -71.99 11.10
N GLN A 371 -30.57 -73.28 10.84
CA GLN A 371 -30.63 -74.31 11.89
C GLN A 371 -29.24 -74.57 12.49
N ARG A 372 -28.99 -73.98 13.67
CA ARG A 372 -27.85 -74.27 14.57
C ARG A 372 -26.49 -74.42 13.88
N SER A 373 -25.86 -73.28 13.56
CA SER A 373 -24.39 -73.21 13.55
C SER A 373 -23.83 -73.69 14.91
N ARG A 374 -22.69 -74.38 14.90
CA ARG A 374 -22.04 -74.95 16.10
C ARG A 374 -21.27 -73.92 16.95
N ASP A 375 -21.29 -72.64 16.57
CA ASP A 375 -20.51 -71.60 17.24
C ASP A 375 -21.26 -71.00 18.44
N PHE A 376 -20.60 -70.95 19.60
CA PHE A 376 -21.15 -70.29 20.78
C PHE A 376 -20.89 -68.78 20.72
N ARG A 377 -21.92 -68.00 20.37
CA ARG A 377 -21.82 -66.54 20.15
C ARG A 377 -22.38 -65.78 21.35
N PHE A 378 -21.55 -64.94 21.96
CA PHE A 378 -21.87 -64.19 23.18
C PHE A 378 -21.66 -62.69 22.95
N ALA A 379 -22.70 -61.91 23.17
CA ALA A 379 -22.64 -60.45 23.12
C ALA A 379 -22.80 -59.88 24.54
N VAL A 380 -21.97 -58.88 24.88
CA VAL A 380 -22.13 -58.08 26.09
C VAL A 380 -22.41 -56.65 25.63
N ILE A 381 -23.53 -56.09 26.08
CA ILE A 381 -23.89 -54.70 25.82
C ILE A 381 -23.98 -54.02 27.19
N ASP A 382 -22.91 -53.32 27.55
CA ASP A 382 -22.79 -52.63 28.83
C ASP A 382 -23.66 -51.36 28.83
N GLU A 383 -24.28 -51.05 29.96
CA GLU A 383 -25.12 -49.86 30.20
C GLU A 383 -26.34 -49.60 29.29
N ALA A 384 -26.61 -50.45 28.28
CA ALA A 384 -27.77 -50.41 27.37
C ALA A 384 -29.15 -50.31 28.05
N PHE A 385 -29.27 -50.82 29.28
CA PHE A 385 -30.55 -50.98 29.99
C PHE A 385 -30.71 -50.03 31.18
N GLY A 386 -29.80 -49.06 31.35
CA GLY A 386 -29.79 -48.16 32.50
C GLY A 386 -30.77 -46.98 32.42
N ARG A 387 -31.19 -46.58 31.21
CA ARG A 387 -32.09 -45.44 30.97
C ARG A 387 -33.16 -45.67 29.88
N GLY A 388 -33.09 -46.77 29.16
CA GLY A 388 -33.94 -47.00 27.99
C GLY A 388 -35.33 -47.52 28.30
N SER A 389 -36.20 -47.40 27.29
CA SER A 389 -37.59 -47.84 27.42
C SER A 389 -37.70 -49.38 27.45
N ASP A 390 -38.61 -49.90 28.30
CA ASP A 390 -38.80 -51.36 28.46
C ASP A 390 -39.24 -52.03 27.14
N VAL A 391 -39.94 -51.29 26.27
CA VAL A 391 -40.34 -51.74 24.93
C VAL A 391 -39.12 -51.94 24.02
N SER A 392 -38.20 -50.98 23.96
CA SER A 392 -36.96 -51.09 23.16
C SER A 392 -36.02 -52.16 23.69
N THR A 393 -35.98 -52.35 25.02
CA THR A 393 -35.25 -53.45 25.68
C THR A 393 -35.76 -54.82 25.23
N ARG A 394 -37.08 -55.03 25.25
CA ARG A 394 -37.69 -56.31 24.81
C ARG A 394 -37.46 -56.56 23.32
N TYR A 395 -37.55 -55.52 22.49
CA TYR A 395 -37.26 -55.61 21.06
C TYR A 395 -35.81 -56.05 20.81
N ALA A 396 -34.82 -55.42 21.45
CA ALA A 396 -33.40 -55.78 21.30
C ALA A 396 -33.11 -57.23 21.72
N LEU A 397 -33.76 -57.72 22.80
CA LEU A 397 -33.63 -59.10 23.26
C LEU A 397 -34.24 -60.12 22.29
N ASP A 398 -35.38 -59.81 21.68
CA ASP A 398 -35.99 -60.67 20.67
C ASP A 398 -35.14 -60.72 19.38
N LEU A 399 -34.58 -59.57 18.99
CA LEU A 399 -33.67 -59.44 17.84
C LEU A 399 -32.42 -60.32 17.98
N LEU A 400 -31.74 -60.24 19.13
CA LEU A 400 -30.53 -61.02 19.41
C LEU A 400 -30.81 -62.52 19.55
N ARG A 401 -32.00 -62.91 20.04
CA ARG A 401 -32.43 -64.31 20.07
C ARG A 401 -32.63 -64.89 18.67
N ARG A 402 -33.26 -64.14 17.76
CA ARG A 402 -33.46 -64.57 16.36
C ARG A 402 -32.13 -64.71 15.60
N LEU A 403 -31.11 -63.94 15.99
CA LEU A 403 -29.72 -64.08 15.52
C LEU A 403 -28.92 -65.24 16.15
N GLY A 404 -29.50 -65.98 17.09
CA GLY A 404 -28.85 -67.11 17.76
C GLY A 404 -27.79 -66.74 18.80
N CYS A 405 -27.76 -65.49 19.28
CA CYS A 405 -26.80 -65.03 20.28
C CYS A 405 -27.30 -65.27 21.72
N ASN A 406 -26.42 -65.75 22.59
CA ASN A 406 -26.65 -65.78 24.04
C ASN A 406 -26.24 -64.43 24.65
N PHE A 407 -27.02 -63.92 25.60
CA PHE A 407 -26.85 -62.57 26.16
C PHE A 407 -26.77 -62.56 27.70
N SER A 408 -26.00 -61.62 28.25
CA SER A 408 -25.94 -61.33 29.69
C SER A 408 -26.01 -59.82 29.93
N SER A 409 -26.90 -59.38 30.83
CA SER A 409 -27.08 -57.97 31.18
C SER A 409 -26.75 -57.73 32.65
N SER A 410 -25.89 -56.76 32.95
CA SER A 410 -25.67 -56.26 34.30
C SER A 410 -26.72 -55.17 34.64
N ARG A 411 -27.40 -55.31 35.79
CA ARG A 411 -28.19 -54.21 36.40
C ARG A 411 -27.61 -53.88 37.77
N ARG A 412 -27.10 -52.66 37.97
CA ARG A 412 -26.73 -52.17 39.31
C ARG A 412 -27.97 -51.91 40.17
N CYS A 413 -28.35 -52.89 40.97
CA CYS A 413 -29.41 -52.74 41.96
C CYS A 413 -28.95 -51.87 43.14
N ARG A 414 -29.35 -50.58 43.19
CA ARG A 414 -29.14 -49.74 44.38
C ARG A 414 -30.10 -50.18 45.49
N ARG A 415 -29.59 -50.87 46.53
CA ARG A 415 -30.33 -51.06 47.79
C ARG A 415 -30.53 -49.71 48.48
N PHE A 416 -31.79 -49.34 48.72
CA PHE A 416 -32.13 -48.38 49.77
C PHE A 416 -32.32 -49.16 51.07
N THR A 417 -31.50 -48.87 52.08
CA THR A 417 -31.69 -49.37 53.45
C THR A 417 -32.21 -48.25 54.32
N SER A 418 -33.50 -48.28 54.66
CA SER A 418 -34.08 -47.48 55.74
C SER A 418 -34.23 -48.37 56.97
N SER A 419 -33.37 -48.17 57.98
CA SER A 419 -33.65 -48.62 59.35
C SER A 419 -33.38 -47.45 60.28
N SER A 420 -34.34 -47.15 61.14
CA SER A 420 -34.32 -45.99 62.02
C SER A 420 -34.10 -46.40 63.48
N ARG A 421 -33.50 -45.46 64.22
CA ARG A 421 -33.43 -45.32 65.69
C ARG A 421 -32.21 -45.88 66.42
N THR A 422 -31.64 -44.95 67.21
CA THR A 422 -30.90 -45.06 68.48
C THR A 422 -29.71 -45.99 68.53
#